data_AF-A0A970VWR1-F1
#
_entry.id   AF-A0A970VWR1-F1
#
_cell.length_a   1.000
_cell.length_b   1.000
_cell.length_c   1.000
_cell.angle_alpha   90.00
_cell.angle_beta   90.00
_cell.angle_gamma   90.00
#
_symmetry.space_group_name_H-M   'P 1'
#
loop_
_entity.id
_entity.type
_entity.pdbx_description
1 polymer ?
#
loop_
_entity_poly.entity_id
_entity_poly.type
_entity_poly.pdbx_seq_one_letter_code
_entity_poly.pdbx_strand_id
1 'polypeptide(L)'
;DEQWSYYGDKKFLPPRSNDPLYADIKEYMGIIKRVNRQTGKVETLYQGDRNYSYKLFCRYNKLLYLLSDTWEPMSEGRPGYFGVLDMETKEYRKLIDGNVVRATIDGERGYLFANDTLMEVDLKTSSTKTIGSLNFYPNYSYDGLAVNRIRDGKMYFGVFGSSLKQYVIDLNSGDITEIYEIE
;
A
#
# COMPACT_ATOMS: atom_id res chain seq x y z
N ASP A 1 -2.99 4.16 -17.79
CA ASP A 1 -2.34 4.61 -19.04
C ASP A 1 -3.03 5.90 -19.47
N GLU A 2 -2.94 6.31 -20.73
CA GLU A 2 -3.63 7.48 -21.26
C GLU A 2 -5.16 7.28 -21.33
N GLN A 3 -5.63 6.05 -21.49
CA GLN A 3 -7.05 5.74 -21.73
C GLN A 3 -7.82 5.36 -20.45
N TRP A 4 -7.17 4.73 -19.47
CA TRP A 4 -7.81 4.12 -18.31
C TRP A 4 -7.33 4.71 -17.00
N SER A 5 -8.28 4.98 -16.11
CA SER A 5 -8.05 5.21 -14.67
C SER A 5 -8.38 3.95 -13.88
N TYR A 6 -7.63 3.69 -12.81
CA TYR A 6 -7.81 2.52 -11.94
C TYR A 6 -8.13 2.97 -10.53
N TYR A 7 -9.04 2.27 -9.86
CA TYR A 7 -9.45 2.60 -8.50
C TYR A 7 -9.96 1.37 -7.78
N GLY A 8 -9.83 1.37 -6.45
CA GLY A 8 -10.55 0.42 -5.61
C GLY A 8 -11.95 0.91 -5.32
N ASP A 9 -12.86 -0.03 -5.21
CA ASP A 9 -14.26 0.17 -4.87
C ASP A 9 -14.69 -0.90 -3.84
N LYS A 10 -15.86 -0.73 -3.24
CA LYS A 10 -16.41 -1.66 -2.26
C LYS A 10 -17.85 -2.00 -2.62
N LYS A 11 -18.21 -3.27 -2.43
CA LYS A 11 -19.61 -3.72 -2.44
C LYS A 11 -19.97 -4.19 -1.04
N PHE A 12 -20.84 -3.47 -0.35
CA PHE A 12 -21.33 -3.89 0.96
C PHE A 12 -22.08 -5.21 0.87
N LEU A 13 -21.92 -6.01 1.91
CA LEU A 13 -22.46 -7.35 1.99
C LEU A 13 -23.40 -7.46 3.19
N PRO A 14 -24.36 -8.39 3.14
CA PRO A 14 -25.11 -8.74 4.33
C PRO A 14 -24.16 -9.32 5.40
N PRO A 15 -24.48 -9.11 6.69
CA PRO A 15 -23.72 -9.68 7.79
C PRO A 15 -23.74 -11.22 7.71
N ARG A 16 -22.62 -11.85 8.08
CA ARG A 16 -22.49 -13.31 8.18
C ARG A 16 -23.31 -13.94 9.30
N SER A 17 -23.56 -13.16 10.36
CA SER A 17 -24.26 -13.61 11.55
C SER A 17 -25.44 -12.70 11.83
N ASN A 18 -26.57 -13.32 12.19
CA ASN A 18 -27.74 -12.61 12.71
C ASN A 18 -27.71 -12.46 14.24
N ASP A 19 -26.63 -12.91 14.89
CA ASP A 19 -26.41 -12.66 16.30
C ASP A 19 -26.26 -11.14 16.53
N PRO A 20 -27.09 -10.52 17.39
CA PRO A 20 -27.05 -9.10 17.68
C PRO A 20 -25.67 -8.55 18.05
N LEU A 21 -24.78 -9.38 18.62
CA LEU A 21 -23.41 -8.98 18.97
C LEU A 21 -22.54 -8.69 17.74
N TYR A 22 -22.87 -9.27 16.59
CA TYR A 22 -22.11 -9.14 15.34
C TYR A 22 -22.93 -8.48 14.21
N ALA A 23 -24.21 -8.19 14.45
CA ALA A 23 -25.13 -7.63 13.46
C ALA A 23 -24.72 -6.23 12.97
N ASP A 24 -23.99 -5.48 13.80
CA ASP A 24 -23.51 -4.13 13.49
C ASP A 24 -22.15 -4.11 12.77
N ILE A 25 -21.51 -5.28 12.58
CA ILE A 25 -20.26 -5.35 11.84
C ILE A 25 -20.53 -5.12 10.36
N LYS A 26 -20.00 -4.03 9.81
CA LYS A 26 -20.07 -3.73 8.38
C LYS A 26 -19.11 -4.64 7.62
N GLU A 27 -19.67 -5.41 6.70
CA GLU A 27 -18.88 -6.27 5.82
C GLU A 27 -18.96 -5.82 4.36
N TYR A 28 -17.87 -5.97 3.63
CA TYR A 28 -17.81 -5.57 2.22
C TYR A 28 -16.84 -6.44 1.43
N MET A 29 -17.05 -6.49 0.11
CA MET A 29 -16.05 -6.98 -0.83
C MET A 29 -15.30 -5.81 -1.45
N GLY A 30 -13.98 -5.78 -1.30
CA GLY A 30 -13.14 -4.90 -2.10
C GLY A 30 -13.05 -5.39 -3.54
N ILE A 31 -13.11 -4.44 -4.46
CA ILE A 31 -13.10 -4.68 -5.89
C ILE A 31 -12.09 -3.71 -6.51
N ILE A 32 -11.34 -4.17 -7.50
CA ILE A 32 -10.49 -3.29 -8.31
C ILE A 32 -11.21 -3.07 -9.63
N LYS A 33 -11.42 -1.80 -9.97
CA LYS A 33 -12.07 -1.39 -11.21
C LYS A 33 -11.14 -0.55 -12.07
N ARG A 34 -11.46 -0.49 -13.35
CA ARG A 34 -10.96 0.54 -14.26
C ARG A 34 -12.11 1.24 -14.96
N VAL A 35 -11.91 2.50 -15.30
CA VAL A 35 -12.84 3.30 -16.09
C VAL A 35 -12.14 3.87 -17.31
N ASN A 36 -12.77 3.73 -18.47
CA ASN A 36 -12.31 4.35 -19.70
C ASN A 36 -12.62 5.85 -19.62
N ARG A 37 -11.59 6.70 -19.74
CA ARG A 37 -11.74 8.15 -19.55
C ARG A 37 -12.56 8.82 -20.64
N GLN A 38 -12.65 8.23 -21.83
CA GLN A 38 -13.37 8.79 -22.95
C GLN A 38 -14.84 8.32 -22.97
N THR A 39 -15.07 7.03 -22.74
CA THR A 39 -16.42 6.45 -22.87
C THR A 39 -17.16 6.31 -21.54
N GLY A 40 -16.48 6.47 -20.40
CA GLY A 40 -17.04 6.21 -19.09
C GLY A 40 -17.29 4.72 -18.80
N LYS A 41 -16.96 3.81 -19.72
CA LYS A 41 -17.14 2.37 -19.52
C LYS A 41 -16.32 1.89 -18.33
N VAL A 42 -17.00 1.26 -17.38
CA VAL A 42 -16.38 0.67 -16.17
C VAL A 42 -16.24 -0.84 -16.32
N GLU A 43 -15.10 -1.37 -15.90
CA GLU A 43 -14.80 -2.79 -15.90
C GLU A 43 -14.25 -3.23 -14.55
N THR A 44 -14.74 -4.35 -14.04
CA THR A 44 -14.17 -5.02 -12.86
C THR A 44 -12.95 -5.84 -13.29
N LEU A 45 -11.82 -5.60 -12.65
CA LEU A 45 -10.56 -6.31 -12.91
C LEU A 45 -10.33 -7.46 -11.93
N TYR A 46 -10.74 -7.28 -10.69
CA TYR A 46 -10.53 -8.25 -9.61
C TYR A 46 -11.56 -8.06 -8.50
N GLN A 47 -12.00 -9.16 -7.91
CA GLN A 47 -12.78 -9.18 -6.68
C GLN A 47 -11.92 -9.86 -5.61
N GLY A 48 -11.64 -9.14 -4.53
CA GLY A 48 -10.73 -9.60 -3.50
C GLY A 48 -11.39 -10.42 -2.41
N ASP A 49 -10.75 -10.41 -1.24
CA ASP A 49 -11.26 -11.01 0.00
C ASP A 49 -12.15 -10.04 0.79
N ARG A 50 -13.02 -10.60 1.64
CA ARG A 50 -13.97 -9.83 2.45
C ARG A 50 -13.21 -8.93 3.45
N ASN A 51 -13.71 -7.70 3.61
CA ASN A 51 -13.19 -6.65 4.48
C ASN A 51 -11.79 -6.15 4.13
N TYR A 52 -11.34 -6.38 2.89
CA TYR A 52 -10.19 -5.70 2.32
C TYR A 52 -10.68 -4.69 1.28
N SER A 53 -10.10 -3.50 1.33
CA SER A 53 -10.20 -2.48 0.29
C SER A 53 -8.84 -2.32 -0.39
N TYR A 54 -8.82 -1.76 -1.60
CA TYR A 54 -7.60 -1.69 -2.40
C TYR A 54 -7.34 -0.25 -2.82
N LYS A 55 -6.11 0.22 -2.62
CA LYS A 55 -5.63 1.51 -3.11
C LYS A 55 -4.52 1.26 -4.11
N LEU A 56 -4.59 1.93 -5.25
CA LEU A 56 -3.53 1.85 -6.25
C LEU A 56 -2.24 2.46 -5.68
N PHE A 57 -1.17 1.68 -5.66
CA PHE A 57 0.17 2.19 -5.44
C PHE A 57 0.73 2.77 -6.74
N CYS A 58 0.87 1.90 -7.75
CA CYS A 58 1.28 2.30 -9.09
C CYS A 58 0.89 1.27 -10.13
N ARG A 59 1.08 1.64 -11.40
CA ARG A 59 1.04 0.71 -12.53
C ARG A 59 2.42 0.66 -13.15
N TYR A 60 2.90 -0.55 -13.43
CA TYR A 60 4.10 -0.77 -14.24
C TYR A 60 3.75 -1.80 -15.33
N ASN A 61 3.75 -1.37 -16.60
CA ASN A 61 3.26 -2.18 -17.72
C ASN A 61 1.86 -2.77 -17.47
N LYS A 62 1.74 -4.11 -17.47
CA LYS A 62 0.50 -4.85 -17.24
C LYS A 62 0.23 -5.16 -15.77
N LEU A 63 1.13 -4.74 -14.86
CA LEU A 63 1.02 -4.97 -13.42
C LEU A 63 0.40 -3.77 -12.71
N LEU A 64 -0.56 -4.04 -11.84
CA LEU A 64 -1.12 -3.07 -10.90
C LEU A 64 -0.68 -3.42 -9.49
N TYR A 65 0.15 -2.57 -8.90
CA TYR A 65 0.60 -2.69 -7.52
C TYR A 65 -0.39 -1.99 -6.59
N LEU A 66 -0.78 -2.68 -5.52
CA LEU A 66 -1.95 -2.35 -4.73
C LEU A 66 -1.64 -2.48 -3.25
N LEU A 67 -2.04 -1.47 -2.49
CA LEU A 67 -2.07 -1.50 -1.04
C LEU A 67 -3.46 -1.98 -0.63
N SER A 68 -3.54 -3.03 0.17
CA SER A 68 -4.78 -3.41 0.81
C SER A 68 -4.91 -2.74 2.18
N ASP A 69 -6.13 -2.35 2.51
CA ASP A 69 -6.45 -1.69 3.77
C ASP A 69 -7.81 -2.21 4.25
N THR A 70 -7.96 -2.37 5.56
CA THR A 70 -9.21 -2.80 6.19
C THR A 70 -9.86 -1.68 6.98
N TRP A 71 -9.34 -0.44 6.90
CA TRP A 71 -9.88 0.69 7.63
C TRP A 71 -11.25 1.09 7.06
N GLU A 72 -12.29 0.49 7.62
CA GLU A 72 -13.68 0.88 7.49
C GLU A 72 -14.29 0.88 8.89
N PRO A 73 -14.92 1.99 9.34
CA PRO A 73 -15.55 2.06 10.65
C PRO A 73 -16.53 0.91 10.87
N MET A 74 -16.45 0.27 12.04
CA MET A 74 -17.29 -0.87 12.43
C MET A 74 -17.12 -2.13 11.54
N SER A 75 -16.02 -2.27 10.81
CA SER A 75 -15.68 -3.52 10.11
C SER A 75 -14.67 -4.37 10.92
N GLU A 76 -14.60 -5.67 10.62
CA GLU A 76 -13.58 -6.55 11.19
C GLU A 76 -12.18 -6.11 10.69
N GLY A 77 -11.33 -5.64 11.59
CA GLY A 77 -9.97 -5.26 11.27
C GLY A 77 -9.12 -6.48 10.93
N ARG A 78 -8.41 -6.45 9.79
CA ARG A 78 -7.41 -7.45 9.44
C ARG A 78 -6.12 -6.73 9.02
N PRO A 79 -4.94 -7.33 9.22
CA PRO A 79 -3.71 -6.72 8.72
C PRO A 79 -3.81 -6.51 7.21
N GLY A 80 -3.49 -5.30 6.75
CA GLY A 80 -3.33 -5.04 5.32
C GLY A 80 -2.19 -5.86 4.71
N TYR A 81 -1.97 -5.67 3.42
CA TYR A 81 -0.87 -6.27 2.68
C TYR A 81 -0.59 -5.45 1.41
N PHE A 82 0.58 -5.66 0.83
CA PHE A 82 0.91 -5.16 -0.51
C PHE A 82 0.90 -6.31 -1.50
N GLY A 83 0.29 -6.10 -2.65
CA GLY A 83 0.23 -7.12 -3.69
C GLY A 83 0.17 -6.55 -5.09
N VAL A 84 0.14 -7.46 -6.05
CA VAL A 84 0.17 -7.16 -7.47
C VAL A 84 -0.92 -7.93 -8.20
N LEU A 85 -1.67 -7.23 -9.04
CA LEU A 85 -2.62 -7.79 -10.00
C LEU A 85 -2.00 -7.75 -11.39
N ASP A 86 -1.88 -8.91 -12.02
CA ASP A 86 -1.57 -8.99 -13.45
C ASP A 86 -2.86 -8.75 -14.25
N MET A 87 -2.89 -7.68 -15.05
CA MET A 87 -4.07 -7.32 -15.83
C MET A 87 -4.33 -8.25 -17.03
N GLU A 88 -3.34 -9.00 -17.47
CA GLU A 88 -3.44 -9.97 -18.56
C GLU A 88 -4.00 -11.29 -18.06
N THR A 89 -3.38 -11.87 -17.03
CA THR A 89 -3.82 -13.18 -16.48
C THR A 89 -4.97 -13.06 -15.49
N LYS A 90 -5.23 -11.87 -14.96
CA LYS A 90 -6.17 -11.59 -13.84
C LYS A 90 -5.76 -12.22 -12.52
N GLU A 91 -4.52 -12.69 -12.40
CA GLU A 91 -4.01 -13.27 -11.18
C GLU A 91 -3.57 -12.20 -10.19
N TYR A 92 -3.99 -12.36 -8.94
CA TYR A 92 -3.58 -11.52 -7.82
C TYR A 92 -2.58 -12.28 -6.95
N ARG A 93 -1.45 -11.64 -6.61
CA ARG A 93 -0.44 -12.18 -5.70
C ARG A 93 -0.18 -11.22 -4.56
N LYS A 94 -0.20 -11.73 -3.33
CA LYS A 94 0.27 -11.01 -2.13
C LYS A 94 1.81 -11.08 -2.12
N LEU A 95 2.45 -9.93 -1.97
CA LEU A 95 3.91 -9.81 -1.99
C LEU A 95 4.49 -9.56 -0.59
N ILE A 96 3.80 -8.77 0.22
CA ILE A 96 4.23 -8.39 1.57
C ILE A 96 3.00 -8.36 2.48
N ASP A 97 3.06 -9.04 3.62
CA ASP A 97 2.01 -8.99 4.65
C ASP A 97 2.27 -7.84 5.65
N GLY A 98 1.20 -7.27 6.19
CA GLY A 98 1.25 -6.26 7.24
C GLY A 98 0.77 -4.88 6.80
N ASN A 99 0.62 -3.98 7.77
CA ASN A 99 0.22 -2.61 7.50
C ASN A 99 1.34 -1.92 6.73
N VAL A 100 1.13 -1.75 5.43
CA VAL A 100 2.06 -1.07 4.55
C VAL A 100 1.69 0.39 4.47
N VAL A 101 2.59 1.25 4.92
CA VAL A 101 2.48 2.69 4.76
C VAL A 101 3.44 3.18 3.70
N ARG A 102 2.95 4.19 3.00
CA ARG A 102 3.43 4.62 1.69
C ARG A 102 4.90 5.04 1.76
N ALA A 103 5.72 4.49 0.87
CA ALA A 103 6.95 5.12 0.40
C ALA A 103 7.01 5.11 -1.14
N THR A 104 7.97 5.84 -1.68
CA THR A 104 7.97 6.40 -3.04
C THR A 104 8.29 5.37 -4.13
N ILE A 105 8.18 5.81 -5.38
CA ILE A 105 8.70 5.12 -6.55
C ILE A 105 9.97 5.85 -7.00
N ASP A 106 10.99 5.10 -7.39
CA ASP A 106 12.18 5.60 -8.06
C ASP A 106 12.49 4.72 -9.27
N GLY A 107 12.19 5.23 -10.47
CA GLY A 107 12.31 4.48 -11.72
C GLY A 107 11.52 3.17 -11.71
N GLU A 108 12.23 2.04 -11.81
CA GLU A 108 11.65 0.69 -11.84
C GLU A 108 11.51 0.05 -10.44
N ARG A 109 11.71 0.83 -9.38
CA ARG A 109 11.67 0.35 -7.99
C ARG A 109 10.57 1.05 -7.20
N GLY A 110 9.85 0.27 -6.40
CA GLY A 110 8.95 0.77 -5.37
C GLY A 110 9.57 0.55 -4.01
N TYR A 111 9.48 1.55 -3.13
CA TYR A 111 9.92 1.44 -1.74
C TYR A 111 8.70 1.54 -0.83
N LEU A 112 8.60 0.67 0.17
CA LEU A 112 7.43 0.54 1.03
C LEU A 112 7.88 0.32 2.47
N PHE A 113 7.23 1.01 3.41
CA PHE A 113 7.41 0.69 4.82
C PHE A 113 6.32 -0.29 5.24
N ALA A 114 6.72 -1.51 5.59
CA ALA A 114 5.83 -2.54 6.12
C ALA A 114 6.24 -2.81 7.57
N ASN A 115 5.38 -2.45 8.53
CA ASN A 115 5.73 -2.52 9.95
C ASN A 115 6.96 -1.65 10.29
N ASP A 116 8.01 -2.20 10.86
CA ASP A 116 9.27 -1.48 11.10
C ASP A 116 10.25 -1.60 9.93
N THR A 117 9.87 -2.20 8.80
CA THR A 117 10.83 -2.62 7.77
C THR A 117 10.67 -1.82 6.47
N LEU A 118 11.78 -1.32 5.92
CA LEU A 118 11.82 -0.78 4.57
C LEU A 118 12.04 -1.91 3.55
N MET A 119 11.07 -2.07 2.66
CA MET A 119 11.06 -3.05 1.59
C MET A 119 11.28 -2.35 0.24
N GLU A 120 12.09 -2.96 -0.61
CA GLU A 120 12.19 -2.63 -2.03
C GLU A 120 11.41 -3.67 -2.84
N VAL A 121 10.74 -3.20 -3.88
CA VAL A 121 10.01 -4.01 -4.86
C VAL A 121 10.52 -3.66 -6.25
N ASP A 122 11.02 -4.66 -6.96
CA ASP A 122 11.28 -4.54 -8.39
C ASP A 122 9.93 -4.55 -9.13
N LEU A 123 9.57 -3.44 -9.78
CA LEU A 123 8.26 -3.25 -10.41
C LEU A 123 8.09 -4.04 -11.71
N LYS A 124 9.19 -4.59 -12.26
CA LYS A 124 9.17 -5.40 -13.47
C LYS A 124 8.98 -6.87 -13.14
N THR A 125 9.64 -7.38 -12.10
CA THR A 125 9.64 -8.80 -11.73
C THR A 125 8.71 -9.10 -10.55
N SER A 126 8.26 -8.08 -9.83
CA SER A 126 7.55 -8.20 -8.53
C SER A 126 8.37 -8.87 -7.42
N SER A 127 9.70 -9.01 -7.59
CA SER A 127 10.55 -9.52 -6.51
C SER A 127 10.67 -8.49 -5.39
N THR A 128 10.70 -8.96 -4.15
CA THR A 128 10.85 -8.11 -2.97
C THR A 128 12.19 -8.36 -2.30
N LYS A 129 12.75 -7.31 -1.70
CA LYS A 129 13.96 -7.37 -0.88
C LYS A 129 13.79 -6.47 0.34
N THR A 130 14.21 -6.94 1.50
CA THR A 130 14.36 -6.10 2.69
C THR A 130 15.63 -5.24 2.56
N ILE A 131 15.48 -3.93 2.74
CA ILE A 131 16.61 -2.99 2.77
C ILE A 131 17.16 -2.88 4.19
N GLY A 132 16.28 -2.65 5.15
CA GLY A 132 16.65 -2.50 6.56
C GLY A 132 15.41 -2.28 7.43
N SER A 133 15.64 -2.19 8.74
CA SER A 133 14.59 -1.93 9.73
C SER A 133 14.80 -0.58 10.39
N LEU A 134 13.71 0.12 10.62
CA LEU A 134 13.64 1.29 11.48
C LEU A 134 14.03 0.87 12.91
N ASN A 135 14.71 1.75 13.62
CA ASN A 135 15.04 1.57 15.04
C ASN A 135 13.87 1.90 15.97
N PHE A 136 12.65 2.03 15.43
CA PHE A 136 11.41 2.26 16.16
C PHE A 136 10.23 1.62 15.42
N TYR A 137 9.13 1.37 16.13
CA TYR A 137 7.86 0.96 15.53
C TYR A 137 6.99 2.19 15.24
N PRO A 138 6.79 2.58 13.98
CA PRO A 138 5.87 3.66 13.64
C PRO A 138 4.42 3.27 13.96
N ASN A 139 3.64 4.17 14.54
CA ASN A 139 2.21 3.97 14.72
C ASN A 139 1.47 4.35 13.43
N TYR A 140 1.16 3.38 12.59
CA TYR A 140 0.54 3.67 11.29
C TYR A 140 -0.88 4.22 11.30
N SER A 141 -1.54 4.27 12.45
CA SER A 141 -2.84 4.94 12.59
C SER A 141 -2.69 6.46 12.78
N TYR A 142 -1.52 6.96 13.21
CA TYR A 142 -1.33 8.36 13.61
C TYR A 142 0.00 8.98 13.12
N ASP A 143 1.06 8.19 13.00
CA ASP A 143 2.37 8.59 12.51
C ASP A 143 2.41 8.49 10.98
N GLY A 144 2.18 9.62 10.31
CA GLY A 144 2.38 9.69 8.86
C GLY A 144 3.87 9.56 8.55
N LEU A 145 4.28 8.56 7.79
CA LEU A 145 5.61 8.54 7.18
C LEU A 145 5.52 9.16 5.80
N ALA A 146 6.39 10.13 5.48
CA ALA A 146 6.49 10.70 4.14
C ALA A 146 7.93 10.67 3.62
N VAL A 147 8.13 10.10 2.44
CA VAL A 147 9.41 10.20 1.73
C VAL A 147 9.54 11.58 1.11
N ASN A 148 10.60 12.30 1.46
CA ASN A 148 10.90 13.63 0.95
C ASN A 148 11.62 13.55 -0.40
N ARG A 149 12.65 12.70 -0.51
CA ARG A 149 13.43 12.48 -1.74
C ARG A 149 14.27 11.21 -1.66
N ILE A 150 14.67 10.71 -2.82
CA ILE A 150 15.73 9.71 -2.99
C ILE A 150 16.83 10.32 -3.85
N ARG A 151 18.09 10.20 -3.40
CA ARG A 151 19.25 10.73 -4.11
C ARG A 151 20.51 10.00 -3.68
N ASP A 152 21.39 9.71 -4.63
CA ASP A 152 22.74 9.16 -4.40
C ASP A 152 22.73 7.89 -3.52
N GLY A 153 21.75 7.01 -3.75
CA GLY A 153 21.57 5.76 -3.00
C GLY A 153 20.97 5.94 -1.59
N LYS A 154 20.49 7.13 -1.24
CA LYS A 154 19.89 7.44 0.07
C LYS A 154 18.44 7.87 -0.06
N MET A 155 17.62 7.48 0.90
CA MET A 155 16.24 7.94 1.03
C MET A 155 16.10 8.83 2.26
N TYR A 156 15.52 10.01 2.05
CA TYR A 156 15.23 10.98 3.10
C TYR A 156 13.73 10.96 3.36
N PHE A 157 13.33 10.84 4.62
CA PHE A 157 11.92 10.75 4.99
C PHE A 157 11.64 11.38 6.35
N GLY A 158 10.41 11.85 6.52
CA GLY A 158 9.88 12.38 7.76
C GLY A 158 8.92 11.40 8.43
N VAL A 159 8.91 11.40 9.76
CA VAL A 159 7.92 10.72 10.60
C VAL A 159 7.17 11.78 11.39
N PHE A 160 5.88 11.91 11.11
CA PHE A 160 4.98 12.92 11.68
C PHE A 160 4.27 12.36 12.91
N GLY A 161 4.84 12.52 14.10
CA GLY A 161 4.18 12.21 15.38
C GLY A 161 3.74 13.49 16.10
N SER A 162 3.99 13.57 17.42
CA SER A 162 3.86 14.83 18.19
C SER A 162 4.84 15.93 17.75
N SER A 163 5.93 15.52 17.11
CA SER A 163 6.91 16.37 16.44
C SER A 163 7.30 15.71 15.11
N LEU A 164 7.77 16.51 14.15
CA LEU A 164 8.36 15.98 12.92
C LEU A 164 9.80 15.56 13.20
N LYS A 165 10.08 14.27 13.05
CA LYS A 165 11.44 13.75 13.02
C LYS A 165 11.84 13.43 11.59
N GLN A 166 13.11 13.62 11.28
CA GLN A 166 13.62 13.40 9.94
C GLN A 166 14.73 12.37 9.95
N TYR A 167 14.76 11.53 8.93
CA TYR A 167 15.70 10.42 8.83
C TYR A 167 16.27 10.34 7.42
N VAL A 168 17.48 9.79 7.36
CA VAL A 168 18.10 9.29 6.13
C VAL A 168 18.39 7.81 6.30
N ILE A 169 18.10 7.01 5.28
CA ILE A 169 18.49 5.60 5.18
C ILE A 169 19.34 5.38 3.94
N ASP A 170 20.47 4.69 4.09
CA ASP A 170 21.28 4.19 2.98
C ASP A 170 20.58 2.96 2.38
N LEU A 171 20.25 3.02 1.09
CA LEU A 171 19.48 1.95 0.42
C LEU A 171 20.34 0.71 0.12
N ASN A 172 21.66 0.78 0.26
CA ASN A 172 22.55 -0.37 0.08
C ASN A 172 22.80 -1.10 1.41
N SER A 173 23.13 -0.36 2.48
CA SER A 173 23.43 -0.96 3.79
C SER A 173 22.22 -1.12 4.69
N GLY A 174 21.17 -0.32 4.49
CA GLY A 174 20.02 -0.25 5.39
C GLY A 174 20.27 0.59 6.64
N ASP A 175 21.43 1.25 6.76
CA ASP A 175 21.77 2.07 7.91
C ASP A 175 20.90 3.32 7.96
N ILE A 176 20.29 3.58 9.11
CA ILE A 176 19.39 4.72 9.35
C ILE A 176 20.01 5.72 10.32
N THR A 177 19.81 7.01 10.07
CA THR A 177 20.26 8.09 10.97
C THR A 177 19.20 9.19 11.04
N GLU A 178 18.91 9.67 12.24
CA GLU A 178 18.08 10.87 12.45
C GLU A 178 18.88 12.11 12.05
N ILE A 179 18.27 13.04 11.32
CA ILE A 179 18.89 14.27 10.83
C ILE A 179 18.12 15.50 11.33
N TYR A 180 18.83 16.58 11.59
CA TYR A 180 18.25 17.81 12.15
C TYR A 180 18.04 18.92 11.10
N GLU A 181 18.68 18.82 9.93
CA GLU A 181 18.53 19.76 8.80
C GLU A 181 18.39 18.99 7.48
N ILE A 182 17.51 19.46 6.60
CA ILE A 182 17.42 18.98 5.21
C ILE A 182 18.32 19.89 4.37
N GLU A 183 19.49 19.40 3.96
CA GLU A 183 20.30 20.09 2.93
C GLU A 183 19.60 20.11 1.57
#